data_AF-A0A3P7KSL8-F1
#
_entry.id   AF-A0A3P7KSL8-F1
#
_cell.length_a   1.000
_cell.length_b   1.000
_cell.length_c   1.000
_cell.angle_alpha   90.00
_cell.angle_beta   90.00
_cell.angle_gamma   90.00
#
_symmetry.space_group_name_H-M   'P 1'
#
loop_
_entity.id
_entity.type
_entity.pdbx_description
1 polymer ?
#
loop_
_entity_poly.entity_id
_entity_poly.type
_entity_poly.pdbx_seq_one_letter_code
_entity_poly.pdbx_strand_id
1 'polypeptide(L)'
;MESGSRIYSNRISTDTVFVTCEYHATGGIMGINRKGQVLSVSIDENNMIPFVTQQLQNPDLALRLAVRCDLPGAEELFVRKFNLLFGNGQYGEAAKVAATAPQGILRTPQTIQKFQQCPANPGGGASPLLQYFGILLDQVSL
;
A
#
# COMPACT_ATOMS: atom_id res chain seq x y z
N MET A 1 -14.58 4.91 0.23
CA MET A 1 -14.52 3.65 -0.54
C MET A 1 -14.00 3.98 -1.95
N GLU A 2 -13.09 3.17 -2.54
CA GLU A 2 -12.50 3.47 -3.87
C GLU A 2 -13.14 2.65 -5.00
N SER A 3 -13.05 1.32 -4.94
CA SER A 3 -13.36 0.44 -6.08
C SER A 3 -14.56 -0.48 -5.88
N GLY A 4 -15.11 -0.57 -4.65
CA GLY A 4 -16.13 -1.57 -4.33
C GLY A 4 -15.63 -3.02 -4.26
N SER A 5 -14.31 -3.26 -4.40
CA SER A 5 -13.74 -4.60 -4.42
C SER A 5 -13.97 -5.33 -3.09
N ARG A 6 -14.47 -6.58 -3.16
CA ARG A 6 -14.68 -7.42 -1.97
C ARG A 6 -13.35 -7.88 -1.40
N ILE A 7 -13.08 -7.52 -0.14
CA ILE A 7 -11.87 -7.96 0.59
C ILE A 7 -12.16 -9.26 1.35
N TYR A 8 -13.15 -9.26 2.25
CA TYR A 8 -13.41 -10.39 3.13
C TYR A 8 -14.90 -10.74 3.17
N SER A 9 -15.21 -12.02 3.35
CA SER A 9 -16.57 -12.48 3.61
C SER A 9 -16.51 -13.72 4.50
N ASN A 10 -17.24 -13.68 5.61
CA ASN A 10 -17.44 -14.83 6.48
C ASN A 10 -18.73 -14.63 7.28
N ARG A 11 -19.30 -15.73 7.77
CA ARG A 11 -20.47 -15.68 8.67
C ARG A 11 -19.99 -15.41 10.09
N ILE A 12 -20.34 -14.24 10.63
CA ILE A 12 -19.97 -13.83 12.01
C ILE A 12 -21.07 -14.08 13.05
N SER A 13 -22.31 -14.39 12.62
CA SER A 13 -23.43 -14.69 13.51
C SER A 13 -24.37 -15.70 12.87
N THR A 14 -24.90 -16.62 13.68
CA THR A 14 -25.98 -17.51 13.27
C THR A 14 -27.34 -16.84 13.34
N ASP A 15 -27.48 -15.90 14.27
CA ASP A 15 -28.68 -15.16 14.59
C ASP A 15 -28.65 -13.76 13.96
N THR A 16 -29.80 -13.18 13.65
CA THR A 16 -29.89 -11.84 13.04
C THR A 16 -29.23 -10.80 13.94
N VAL A 17 -28.25 -10.08 13.41
CA VAL A 17 -27.76 -8.82 13.97
C VAL A 17 -28.81 -7.76 13.67
N PHE A 18 -29.52 -7.29 14.69
CA PHE A 18 -30.72 -6.46 14.52
C PHE A 18 -30.47 -4.97 14.79
N VAL A 19 -29.36 -4.64 15.42
CA VAL A 19 -28.91 -3.26 15.64
C VAL A 19 -27.41 -3.21 15.47
N THR A 20 -26.92 -2.15 14.82
CA THR A 20 -25.50 -1.87 14.64
C THR A 20 -25.20 -0.40 14.91
N CYS A 21 -23.94 -0.13 15.23
CA CYS A 21 -23.38 1.22 15.29
C CYS A 21 -21.93 1.20 14.81
N GLU A 22 -21.41 2.39 14.51
CA GLU A 22 -19.97 2.56 14.33
C GLU A 22 -19.25 2.30 15.66
N TYR A 23 -18.13 1.60 15.61
CA TYR A 23 -17.27 1.38 16.77
C TYR A 23 -16.01 2.24 16.65
N HIS A 24 -16.10 3.48 17.15
CA HIS A 24 -15.06 4.49 16.99
C HIS A 24 -13.69 4.09 17.58
N ALA A 25 -13.64 3.24 18.60
CA ALA A 25 -12.39 2.80 19.23
C ALA A 25 -11.47 2.04 18.26
N THR A 26 -12.05 1.38 17.25
CA THR A 26 -11.29 0.58 16.27
C THR A 26 -11.60 0.96 14.82
N GLY A 27 -12.35 2.05 14.59
CA GLY A 27 -12.90 2.39 13.27
C GLY A 27 -13.77 1.28 12.64
N GLY A 28 -14.37 0.44 13.48
CA GLY A 28 -15.07 -0.78 13.06
C GLY A 28 -16.60 -0.65 13.11
N ILE A 29 -17.27 -1.79 13.09
CA ILE A 29 -18.71 -1.92 13.32
C ILE A 29 -18.96 -2.77 14.58
N MET A 30 -19.91 -2.34 15.39
CA MET A 30 -20.43 -3.13 16.51
C MET A 30 -21.91 -3.42 16.27
N GLY A 31 -22.39 -4.57 16.76
CA GLY A 31 -23.80 -4.94 16.66
C GLY A 31 -24.23 -5.96 17.68
N ILE A 32 -25.55 -6.07 17.85
CA ILE A 32 -26.17 -7.02 18.78
C ILE A 32 -27.04 -7.98 17.99
N ASN A 33 -26.88 -9.28 18.25
CA ASN A 33 -27.74 -10.31 17.67
C ASN A 33 -28.90 -10.70 18.58
N ARG A 34 -29.89 -11.45 18.06
CA ARG A 34 -31.10 -11.85 18.80
C ARG A 34 -30.84 -12.69 20.07
N LYS A 35 -29.64 -13.23 20.26
CA LYS A 35 -29.23 -13.92 21.49
C LYS A 35 -28.66 -12.98 22.55
N GLY A 36 -28.58 -11.67 22.27
CA GLY A 36 -27.97 -10.69 23.15
C GLY A 36 -26.44 -10.68 23.09
N GLN A 37 -25.80 -11.34 22.11
CA GLN A 37 -24.36 -11.29 21.96
C GLN A 37 -23.96 -9.94 21.34
N VAL A 38 -22.96 -9.30 21.94
CA VAL A 38 -22.31 -8.10 21.37
C VAL A 38 -21.16 -8.56 20.49
N LEU A 39 -21.22 -8.20 19.21
CA LEU A 39 -20.23 -8.54 18.19
C LEU A 39 -19.55 -7.27 17.72
N SER A 40 -18.23 -7.29 17.56
CA SER A 40 -17.47 -6.21 16.93
C SER A 40 -16.62 -6.77 15.80
N VAL A 41 -16.58 -6.05 14.68
CA VAL A 41 -15.72 -6.36 13.54
C VAL A 41 -14.91 -5.12 13.20
N SER A 42 -13.60 -5.28 13.13
CA SER A 42 -12.66 -4.23 12.78
C SER A 42 -11.60 -4.77 11.83
N ILE A 43 -10.83 -3.85 11.24
CA ILE A 43 -9.66 -4.22 10.42
C ILE A 43 -8.55 -4.70 11.35
N ASP A 44 -7.89 -5.79 10.98
CA ASP A 44 -6.62 -6.19 11.55
C ASP A 44 -5.49 -5.59 10.69
N GLU A 45 -4.94 -4.47 11.13
CA GLU A 45 -3.97 -3.68 10.37
C GLU A 45 -2.68 -4.46 10.03
N ASN A 46 -2.27 -5.39 10.90
CA ASN A 46 -1.06 -6.19 10.71
C ASN A 46 -1.25 -7.28 9.65
N ASN A 47 -2.47 -7.78 9.49
CA ASN A 47 -2.77 -8.91 8.60
C ASN A 47 -3.49 -8.50 7.32
N MET A 48 -4.02 -7.27 7.24
CA MET A 48 -4.75 -6.78 6.06
C MET A 48 -3.90 -6.85 4.79
N ILE A 49 -2.68 -6.31 4.81
CA ILE A 49 -1.82 -6.29 3.61
C ILE A 49 -1.34 -7.69 3.20
N PRO A 50 -0.84 -8.55 4.12
CA PRO A 50 -0.52 -9.94 3.79
C PRO A 50 -1.73 -10.70 3.22
N PHE A 51 -2.92 -10.52 3.80
CA PHE A 51 -4.15 -11.19 3.34
C PHE A 51 -4.50 -10.77 1.91
N VAL A 52 -4.50 -9.47 1.62
CA VAL A 52 -4.84 -8.96 0.28
C VAL A 52 -3.80 -9.39 -0.76
N THR A 53 -2.53 -9.45 -0.36
CA THR A 53 -1.45 -9.86 -1.25
C THR A 53 -1.48 -11.35 -1.57
N GLN A 54 -1.62 -12.19 -0.55
CA GLN A 54 -1.37 -13.63 -0.66
C GLN A 54 -2.67 -14.42 -0.89
N GLN A 55 -3.74 -14.10 -0.17
CA GLN A 55 -5.01 -14.84 -0.26
C GLN A 55 -5.91 -14.31 -1.36
N LEU A 56 -6.05 -12.98 -1.47
CA LEU A 56 -6.77 -12.36 -2.59
C LEU A 56 -5.93 -12.28 -3.87
N GLN A 57 -4.63 -12.57 -3.80
CA GLN A 57 -3.69 -12.49 -4.92
C GLN A 57 -3.75 -11.14 -5.65
N ASN A 58 -3.94 -10.05 -4.89
CA ASN A 58 -4.15 -8.70 -5.44
C ASN A 58 -3.13 -7.69 -4.88
N PRO A 59 -1.86 -7.78 -5.31
CA PRO A 59 -0.79 -6.91 -4.81
C PRO A 59 -0.99 -5.43 -5.15
N ASP A 60 -1.68 -5.10 -6.26
CA ASP A 60 -1.97 -3.70 -6.61
C ASP A 60 -3.03 -3.08 -5.69
N LEU A 61 -4.01 -3.86 -5.21
CA LEU A 61 -4.93 -3.42 -4.16
C LEU A 61 -4.20 -3.29 -2.82
N ALA A 62 -3.33 -4.24 -2.49
CA ALA A 62 -2.53 -4.20 -1.26
C ALA A 62 -1.65 -2.93 -1.18
N LEU A 63 -0.95 -2.60 -2.27
CA LEU A 63 -0.16 -1.36 -2.36
C LEU A 63 -1.01 -0.11 -2.15
N ARG A 64 -2.17 -0.02 -2.81
CA ARG A 64 -3.08 1.14 -2.66
C ARG A 64 -3.62 1.25 -1.23
N LEU A 65 -4.00 0.14 -0.61
CA LEU A 65 -4.46 0.12 0.78
C LEU A 65 -3.36 0.56 1.73
N ALA A 66 -2.14 0.06 1.56
CA ALA A 66 -1.01 0.42 2.41
C ALA A 66 -0.69 1.92 2.36
N VAL A 67 -0.65 2.52 1.17
CA VAL A 67 -0.39 3.97 1.04
C VAL A 67 -1.53 4.80 1.62
N ARG A 68 -2.78 4.46 1.31
CA ARG A 68 -3.94 5.30 1.63
C ARG A 68 -4.34 5.23 3.10
N CYS A 69 -4.11 4.09 3.73
CA CYS A 69 -4.52 3.82 5.10
C CYS A 69 -3.33 3.68 6.05
N ASP A 70 -2.11 3.98 5.58
CA ASP A 70 -0.85 3.85 6.34
C ASP A 70 -0.69 2.48 7.01
N LEU A 71 -1.05 1.41 6.30
CA LEU A 71 -1.03 0.05 6.83
C LEU A 71 0.36 -0.60 6.66
N PRO A 72 0.85 -1.33 7.69
CA PRO A 72 2.13 -2.02 7.62
C PRO A 72 2.08 -3.27 6.71
N GLY A 73 3.24 -3.81 6.35
CA GLY A 73 3.35 -5.10 5.64
C GLY A 73 3.42 -4.99 4.11
N ALA A 74 3.52 -3.79 3.55
CA ALA A 74 3.69 -3.55 2.12
C ALA A 74 5.14 -3.30 1.69
N GLU A 75 6.08 -3.29 2.64
CA GLU A 75 7.50 -2.98 2.44
C GLU A 75 8.10 -3.74 1.26
N GLU A 76 7.93 -5.06 1.26
CA GLU A 76 8.44 -5.94 0.22
C GLU A 76 7.73 -5.71 -1.13
N LEU A 77 6.45 -5.29 -1.12
CA LEU A 77 5.71 -4.97 -2.35
C LEU A 77 6.29 -3.73 -3.04
N PHE A 78 6.68 -2.71 -2.27
CA PHE A 78 7.34 -1.53 -2.81
C PHE A 78 8.68 -1.90 -3.43
N VAL A 79 9.50 -2.69 -2.72
CA VAL A 79 10.80 -3.14 -3.22
C VAL A 79 10.64 -3.98 -4.50
N ARG A 80 9.68 -4.89 -4.53
CA ARG A 80 9.38 -5.72 -5.70
C ARG A 80 8.90 -4.88 -6.88
N LYS A 81 7.96 -3.95 -6.65
CA LYS A 81 7.45 -3.05 -7.70
C LYS A 81 8.56 -2.16 -8.25
N PHE A 82 9.40 -1.61 -7.37
CA PHE A 82 10.57 -0.83 -7.75
C PHE A 82 11.51 -1.63 -8.64
N ASN A 83 11.95 -2.82 -8.21
CA ASN A 83 12.88 -3.65 -8.97
C ASN A 83 12.29 -4.07 -10.34
N LEU A 84 10.98 -4.35 -10.41
CA LEU A 84 10.30 -4.68 -11.66
C LEU A 84 10.30 -3.51 -12.63
N LEU A 85 9.90 -2.31 -12.19
CA LEU A 85 9.91 -1.11 -13.02
C LEU A 85 11.33 -0.76 -13.46
N PHE A 86 12.28 -0.87 -12.54
CA PHE A 86 13.69 -0.58 -12.80
C PHE A 86 14.30 -1.54 -13.81
N GLY A 87 14.06 -2.85 -13.67
CA GLY A 87 14.53 -3.87 -14.60
C GLY A 87 13.92 -3.75 -16.00
N ASN A 88 12.71 -3.20 -16.10
CA ASN A 88 12.06 -2.89 -17.38
C ASN A 88 12.53 -1.56 -18.02
N GLY A 89 13.51 -0.87 -17.42
CA GLY A 89 13.97 0.44 -17.89
C GLY A 89 12.99 1.59 -17.66
N GLN A 90 11.93 1.38 -16.88
CA GLN A 90 10.92 2.38 -16.54
C GLN A 90 11.38 3.24 -15.35
N TYR A 91 12.50 3.94 -15.52
CA TYR A 91 13.18 4.64 -14.44
C TYR A 91 12.34 5.75 -13.79
N GLY A 92 11.53 6.48 -14.57
CA GLY A 92 10.67 7.54 -14.04
C GLY A 92 9.59 6.99 -13.10
N GLU A 93 8.95 5.88 -13.45
CA GLU A 93 7.95 5.23 -12.59
C GLU A 93 8.61 4.56 -11.38
N ALA A 94 9.78 3.95 -11.55
CA ALA A 94 10.56 3.40 -10.44
C ALA A 94 10.93 4.51 -9.43
N ALA A 95 11.31 5.69 -9.91
CA ALA A 95 11.62 6.84 -9.07
C ALA A 95 10.40 7.33 -8.28
N LYS A 96 9.21 7.38 -8.90
CA LYS A 96 7.95 7.71 -8.20
C LYS A 96 7.67 6.71 -7.07
N VAL A 97 7.78 5.41 -7.35
CA VAL A 97 7.59 4.35 -6.33
C VAL A 97 8.60 4.50 -5.19
N ALA A 98 9.87 4.79 -5.49
CA ALA A 98 10.88 4.99 -4.46
C ALA A 98 10.63 6.24 -3.61
N ALA A 99 10.07 7.30 -4.19
CA ALA A 99 9.75 8.53 -3.49
C ALA A 99 8.50 8.38 -2.60
N THR A 100 7.43 7.73 -3.09
CA THR A 100 6.14 7.57 -2.36
C THR A 100 6.12 6.41 -1.37
N ALA A 101 7.13 5.56 -1.32
CA ALA A 101 7.15 4.41 -0.43
C ALA A 101 7.06 4.84 1.05
N PRO A 102 6.19 4.19 1.85
CA PRO A 102 5.99 4.52 3.26
C PRO A 102 7.27 4.32 4.07
N GLN A 103 7.41 5.08 5.15
CA GLN A 103 8.56 5.04 6.06
C GLN A 103 9.93 5.21 5.38
N GLY A 104 9.96 5.75 4.15
CA GLY A 104 11.20 5.96 3.41
C GLY A 104 11.98 4.68 3.09
N ILE A 105 11.33 3.51 3.02
CA ILE A 105 12.01 2.22 2.80
C ILE A 105 12.86 2.17 1.52
N LEU A 106 12.48 2.93 0.49
CA LEU A 106 13.23 3.05 -0.75
C LEU A 106 14.05 4.34 -0.85
N ARG A 107 13.99 5.24 0.15
CA ARG A 107 14.80 6.46 0.23
C ARG A 107 16.14 6.16 0.89
N THR A 108 16.91 5.27 0.27
CA THR A 108 18.15 4.72 0.83
C THR A 108 19.35 4.93 -0.09
N PRO A 109 20.58 4.89 0.45
CA PRO A 109 21.80 4.97 -0.37
C PRO A 109 21.85 3.88 -1.46
N GLN A 110 21.30 2.69 -1.20
CA GLN A 110 21.25 1.60 -2.17
C GLN A 110 20.38 1.95 -3.39
N THR A 111 19.24 2.61 -3.18
CA THR A 111 18.39 3.09 -4.28
C THR A 111 19.12 4.13 -5.12
N ILE A 112 19.83 5.06 -4.47
CA ILE A 112 20.64 6.09 -5.16
C ILE A 112 21.73 5.43 -6.00
N GLN A 113 22.44 4.44 -5.45
CA GLN A 113 23.48 3.69 -6.17
C GLN A 113 22.92 2.98 -7.41
N LYS A 114 21.72 2.39 -7.33
CA LYS A 114 21.06 1.81 -8.50
C LYS A 114 20.85 2.85 -9.60
N PHE A 115 20.28 4.01 -9.27
CA PHE A 115 20.07 5.09 -10.24
C PHE A 115 21.37 5.68 -10.81
N GLN A 116 22.44 5.71 -10.02
CA GLN A 116 23.78 6.16 -10.48
C GLN A 116 24.38 5.23 -11.53
N GLN A 117 24.13 3.92 -11.43
CA GLN A 117 24.66 2.92 -12.37
C GLN A 117 23.91 2.87 -13.70
N CYS A 118 22.76 3.55 -13.82
CA CYS A 118 22.01 3.60 -15.07
C CYS A 118 22.78 4.37 -16.15
N PRO A 119 22.80 3.87 -17.40
CA PRO A 119 23.36 4.61 -18.51
C PRO A 119 22.56 5.91 -18.76
N ALA A 120 23.25 6.95 -19.24
CA ALA A 120 22.61 8.20 -19.65
C ALA A 120 21.62 7.93 -20.79
N ASN A 121 20.46 8.61 -20.76
CA ASN A 121 19.38 8.34 -21.70
C ASN A 121 19.82 8.72 -23.14
N PRO A 122 19.68 7.83 -24.16
CA PRO A 122 20.23 8.06 -25.50
C PRO A 122 19.67 9.30 -26.23
N GLY A 123 18.53 9.85 -25.77
CA GLY A 123 17.86 11.01 -26.36
C GLY A 123 18.17 12.36 -25.71
N GLY A 124 19.19 12.46 -24.85
CA GLY A 124 19.56 13.75 -24.20
C GLY A 124 18.62 14.21 -23.07
N GLY A 125 17.72 13.34 -22.61
CA GLY A 125 16.88 13.62 -21.43
C GLY A 125 17.66 13.57 -20.12
N ALA A 126 17.09 14.15 -19.06
CA ALA A 126 17.66 14.12 -17.71
C ALA A 126 17.98 12.68 -17.27
N SER A 127 19.12 12.48 -16.62
CA SER A 127 19.54 11.15 -16.15
C SER A 127 18.51 10.58 -15.16
N PRO A 128 18.36 9.24 -15.08
CA PRO A 128 17.47 8.60 -14.11
C PRO A 128 17.68 9.08 -12.66
N LEU A 129 18.92 9.35 -12.28
CA LEU A 129 19.27 9.91 -10.97
C LEU A 129 18.71 11.33 -10.77
N LEU A 130 18.83 12.20 -11.77
CA LEU A 130 18.29 13.56 -11.69
C LEU A 130 16.76 13.55 -11.64
N GLN A 131 16.11 12.65 -12.38
CA GLN A 131 14.65 12.47 -12.32
C GLN A 131 14.21 12.06 -10.91
N TYR A 132 14.93 11.13 -10.27
CA TYR A 132 14.65 10.71 -8.90
C TYR A 132 14.77 11.86 -7.89
N PHE A 133 15.85 12.65 -7.96
CA PHE A 133 16.00 13.81 -7.09
C PHE A 133 14.95 14.89 -7.35
N GLY A 134 14.56 15.13 -8.60
CA GLY A 134 13.47 16.05 -8.92
C GLY A 134 12.16 15.65 -8.22
N ILE A 135 11.78 14.37 -8.32
CA ILE A 135 10.57 13.86 -7.66
C ILE A 135 10.66 13.96 -6.13
N LEU A 136 11.83 13.68 -5.55
CA LEU A 136 12.03 13.82 -4.09
C LEU A 136 11.89 15.27 -3.63
N LEU A 137 12.45 16.22 -4.39
CA LEU A 137 12.34 17.65 -4.07
C LEU A 137 10.89 18.12 -4.14
N ASP A 138 10.13 17.72 -5.17
CA ASP A 138 8.72 18.06 -5.31
C ASP A 138 7.87 17.54 -4.12
N GLN A 139 8.19 16.36 -3.59
CA GLN A 139 7.48 15.79 -2.45
C GLN A 139 7.80 16.45 -1.10
N VAL A 140 9.00 17.03 -0.94
CA VAL A 140 9.38 17.75 0.28
C VAL A 140 8.86 19.19 0.27
N SER A 141 8.50 19.71 -0.91
CA SER A 141 8.08 21.10 -1.11
C SER A 141 6.59 21.36 -0.80
N LEU A 142 5.87 20.37 -0.30
CA LEU A 142 4.45 20.42 0.08
C LEU A 142 4.28 20.02 1.55
#